data_AF-A0A927BAT9-F1
#
_entry.id   AF-A0A927BAT9-F1
#
_cell.length_a   1.000
_cell.length_b   1.000
_cell.length_c   1.000
_cell.angle_alpha   90.00
_cell.angle_beta   90.00
_cell.angle_gamma   90.00
#
_symmetry.space_group_name_H-M   'P 1'
#
loop_
_entity.id
_entity.type
_entity.pdbx_description
1 polymer ?
#
loop_
_entity_poly.entity_id
_entity_poly.type
_entity_poly.pdbx_seq_one_letter_code
_entity_poly.pdbx_strand_id
1 'polypeptide(L)' 'MLDAHLFRSLAHVRQLVDEWLDYNTQRPHQTLNFMTPLEFKQAD' A
#
# COMPACT_ATOMS: atom_id res chain seq x y z
N MET A 1 -12.60 16.95 -12.86
CA MET A 1 -11.39 16.15 -12.59
C MET A 1 -11.71 14.73 -12.98
N LEU A 2 -10.96 14.18 -13.95
CA LEU A 2 -11.16 12.87 -14.53
C LEU A 2 -10.65 11.80 -13.55
N ASP A 3 -11.40 10.72 -13.38
CA ASP A 3 -11.15 9.63 -12.43
C ASP A 3 -9.67 9.20 -12.31
N ALA A 4 -9.10 9.30 -11.10
CA ALA A 4 -7.76 8.79 -10.79
C ALA A 4 -7.67 7.25 -10.79
N HIS A 5 -8.79 6.56 -11.06
CA HIS A 5 -8.94 5.11 -10.98
C HIS A 5 -9.08 4.42 -12.34
N LEU A 6 -8.87 5.15 -13.45
CA LEU A 6 -8.87 4.57 -14.79
C LEU A 6 -7.52 3.86 -15.06
N PHE A 7 -7.46 2.59 -14.70
CA PHE A 7 -6.33 1.75 -15.08
C PHE A 7 -6.42 1.36 -16.55
N ARG A 8 -5.30 1.49 -17.28
CA ARG A 8 -5.22 1.20 -18.71
C ARG A 8 -5.16 -0.31 -19.04
N SER A 9 -4.73 -1.13 -18.09
CA SER A 9 -4.66 -2.59 -18.19
C SER A 9 -4.32 -3.22 -16.83
N LEU A 10 -4.47 -4.54 -16.70
CA LEU A 10 -3.99 -5.28 -15.52
C LEU A 10 -2.47 -5.16 -15.33
N ALA A 11 -1.71 -5.07 -16.42
CA ALA A 11 -0.27 -4.86 -16.34
C ALA A 11 0.07 -3.50 -15.72
N HIS A 12 -0.66 -2.45 -16.09
CA HIS A 12 -0.52 -1.12 -15.51
C HIS A 12 -0.81 -1.11 -14.00
N VAL A 13 -1.86 -1.82 -13.55
CA VAL A 13 -2.16 -1.96 -12.11
C VAL A 13 -1.03 -2.66 -11.37
N ARG A 14 -0.52 -3.76 -11.92
CA ARG A 14 0.57 -4.52 -11.28
C ARG A 14 1.81 -3.68 -11.08
N GLN A 15 2.24 -2.95 -12.12
CA GLN A 15 3.38 -2.04 -12.01
C GLN A 15 3.17 -0.98 -10.93
N LEU A 16 1.99 -0.34 -10.91
CA LEU A 16 1.68 0.64 -9.89
C LEU A 16 1.64 0.02 -8.48
N VAL A 17 1.11 -1.20 -8.31
CA VAL A 17 1.07 -1.86 -7.00
C VAL A 17 2.47 -2.29 -6.54
N ASP A 18 3.33 -2.73 -7.47
CA ASP A 18 4.70 -3.14 -7.16
C ASP A 18 5.52 -1.99 -6.57
N GLU A 19 5.28 -0.74 -7.00
CA GLU A 19 5.92 0.45 -6.44
C GLU A 19 5.56 0.70 -4.97
N TRP A 20 4.47 0.13 -4.47
CA TRP A 20 3.95 0.33 -3.11
C TRP A 20 4.13 -0.91 -2.23
N LEU A 21 4.85 -1.93 -2.70
CA LEU A 21 5.03 -3.16 -1.93
C LEU A 21 5.73 -2.91 -0.57
N ASP A 22 6.61 -1.91 -0.54
CA ASP A 22 7.39 -1.48 0.63
C ASP A 22 6.51 -0.96 1.77
N TYR A 23 5.32 -0.43 1.46
CA TYR A 23 4.36 0.14 2.40
C TYR A 23 4.05 -0.82 3.55
N ASN A 24 3.91 -2.11 3.24
CA ASN A 24 3.56 -3.13 4.22
C ASN A 24 4.61 -3.28 5.33
N THR A 25 5.87 -2.92 5.07
CA THR A 25 7.01 -3.22 5.95
C THR A 25 7.83 -2.00 6.37
N GLN A 26 7.69 -0.87 5.68
CA GLN A 26 8.55 0.30 5.91
C GLN A 26 7.79 1.56 6.32
N ARG A 27 6.47 1.61 6.13
CA ARG A 27 5.69 2.81 6.41
C ARG A 27 4.91 2.65 7.71
N PRO A 28 5.34 3.29 8.81
CA PRO A 28 4.58 3.31 10.05
C PRO A 28 3.37 4.23 9.96
N HIS A 29 2.29 3.86 10.64
CA HIS A 29 1.04 4.62 10.66
C HIS A 29 0.66 5.04 12.08
N GLN A 30 0.35 6.33 12.26
CA GLN A 30 -0.05 6.86 13.57
C GLN A 30 -1.28 6.15 14.15
N THR A 31 -2.24 5.75 13.30
CA THR A 31 -3.42 5.00 13.71
C THR A 31 -3.11 3.57 14.16
N LEU A 32 -1.97 3.03 13.75
CA LEU A 32 -1.45 1.73 14.17
C LEU A 32 -0.39 1.89 15.27
N ASN A 33 -0.46 2.93 16.11
CA ASN A 33 0.55 3.23 17.14
C ASN A 33 1.98 3.33 16.57
N PHE A 34 2.13 3.90 15.37
CA PHE A 34 3.39 3.99 14.64
C PHE A 34 3.99 2.65 14.22
N MET A 35 3.17 1.59 14.14
CA MET A 35 3.55 0.32 13.54
C MET A 35 3.32 0.35 12.03
N THR A 36 4.10 -0.46 11.32
CA THR A 36 3.82 -0.84 9.94
C THR A 36 2.63 -1.80 9.87
N PRO A 37 1.98 -1.95 8.71
CA PRO A 37 0.88 -2.91 8.55
C PRO A 37 1.28 -4.35 8.92
N LEU A 38 2.50 -4.77 8.59
CA LEU A 38 2.98 -6.11 8.92
C LEU A 38 3.19 -6.29 10.43
N GLU A 39 3.80 -5.32 11.11
CA GLU A 39 4.00 -5.36 12.56
C GLU A 39 2.67 -5.41 13.31
N PHE A 40 1.69 -4.61 12.88
CA PHE A 40 0.35 -4.64 13.47
C PHE A 40 -0.29 -6.02 13.33
N LYS A 41 -0.23 -6.62 12.14
CA LYS A 41 -0.76 -7.98 11.88
C LYS A 41 -0.07 -9.06 12.72
N GLN A 42 1.18 -8.86 13.11
CA GLN A 42 1.93 -9.81 13.93
C GLN A 42 1.69 -9.64 15.44
N ALA A 43 1.15 -8.49 15.85
CA ALA A 43 0.86 -8.18 17.24
C ALA A 43 -0.53 -8.67 17.70
N ASP A 44 -1.44 -8.91 16.75
CA ASP A 44 -2.73 -9.61 16.93
C ASP A 44 -2.55 -11.14 17.04
#